data_AF-A0A523Q7Q5-F1
#
_entry.id   AF-A0A523Q7Q5-F1
#
_cell.length_a   1.000
_cell.length_b   1.000
_cell.length_c   1.000
_cell.angle_alpha   90.00
_cell.angle_beta   90.00
_cell.angle_gamma   90.00
#
_symmetry.space_group_name_H-M   'P 1'
#
loop_
_entity.id
_entity.type
_entity.pdbx_description
1 polymer ?
#
loop_
_entity_poly.entity_id
_entity_poly.type
_entity_poly.pdbx_seq_one_letter_code
_entity_poly.pdbx_strand_id
1 'polypeptide(L)'
;MVQLQPAGLPSGTIGGRRQRFSVFFAPLWRASAAQAAWAFAAWAVALLVPWWAASALAQAYGLELRWAVQPSLSVALVGVFGLLPLVVSAVALAVLPRWTQPSAELARTASLPARALATPLYLMLAGLPLVLLGLHQHAALAAVGLAVGAAGLALVAGRDRVSPDLGSEPGPALLG
;
A
#
# COMPACT_ATOMS: atom_id res chain seq x y z
N MET A 1 3.82 -65.48 10.71
CA MET A 1 4.97 -64.56 10.87
C MET A 1 4.80 -63.45 9.86
N VAL A 2 4.52 -62.23 10.33
CA VAL A 2 4.18 -61.08 9.49
C VAL A 2 5.46 -60.37 9.06
N GLN A 3 5.67 -60.24 7.76
CA GLN A 3 6.83 -59.60 7.15
C GLN A 3 6.54 -58.09 7.06
N LEU A 4 7.14 -57.30 7.96
CA LEU A 4 7.03 -55.85 7.94
C LEU A 4 7.91 -55.27 6.83
N GLN A 5 7.27 -54.73 5.79
CA GLN A 5 7.92 -54.08 4.66
C GLN A 5 8.24 -52.63 5.04
N PRO A 6 9.51 -52.18 5.00
CA PRO A 6 9.86 -50.80 5.36
C PRO A 6 9.39 -49.85 4.26
N ALA A 7 8.31 -49.12 4.54
CA ALA A 7 7.85 -48.03 3.69
C ALA A 7 8.88 -46.91 3.70
N GLY A 8 9.37 -46.57 2.51
CA GLY A 8 10.47 -45.65 2.27
C GLY A 8 10.24 -44.25 2.86
N LEU A 9 11.31 -43.71 3.43
CA LEU A 9 11.39 -42.33 3.89
C LEU A 9 11.20 -41.36 2.71
N PRO A 10 10.39 -40.29 2.84
CA PRO A 10 10.35 -39.22 1.87
C PRO A 10 11.68 -38.46 1.91
N SER A 11 12.48 -38.64 0.87
CA SER A 11 13.70 -37.87 0.62
C SER A 11 13.34 -36.39 0.52
N GLY A 12 13.66 -35.64 1.57
CA GLY A 12 13.49 -34.20 1.63
C GLY A 12 14.34 -33.52 0.57
N THR A 13 13.74 -33.26 -0.59
CA THR A 13 14.31 -32.32 -1.55
C THR A 13 14.10 -30.93 -0.97
N ILE A 14 15.09 -30.44 -0.23
CA ILE A 14 15.27 -29.02 0.07
C ILE A 14 15.58 -28.33 -1.27
N GLY A 15 14.53 -28.18 -2.08
CA GLY A 15 14.52 -27.37 -3.28
C GLY A 15 14.62 -25.94 -2.82
N GLY A 16 15.84 -25.43 -2.77
CA GLY A 16 16.16 -24.04 -2.48
C GLY A 16 15.28 -23.14 -3.33
N ARG A 17 14.22 -22.63 -2.71
CA ARG A 17 13.44 -21.51 -3.20
C ARG A 17 14.39 -20.32 -3.11
N ARG A 18 15.25 -20.18 -4.12
CA ARG A 18 15.93 -18.94 -4.43
C ARG A 18 14.81 -17.93 -4.66
N GLN A 19 14.38 -17.28 -3.59
CA GLN A 19 13.67 -16.02 -3.65
C GLN A 19 14.63 -15.09 -4.35
N ARG A 20 14.53 -15.05 -5.68
CA ARG A 20 15.12 -13.99 -6.48
C ARG A 20 14.43 -12.73 -5.99
N PHE A 21 15.09 -12.06 -5.04
CA PHE A 21 14.99 -10.62 -4.87
C PHE A 21 15.45 -9.99 -6.18
N SER A 22 14.59 -10.02 -7.20
CA SER A 22 14.69 -9.11 -8.34
C SER A 22 14.20 -7.76 -7.83
N VAL A 23 15.05 -7.11 -7.04
CA VAL A 23 14.88 -5.69 -6.78
C VAL A 23 15.28 -4.98 -8.07
N PHE A 24 14.47 -4.00 -8.44
CA PHE A 24 14.70 -3.02 -9.50
C PHE A 24 14.20 -3.42 -10.91
N PHE A 25 13.09 -2.75 -11.29
CA PHE A 25 12.60 -2.51 -12.65
C PHE A 25 11.78 -3.60 -13.37
N ALA A 26 11.03 -4.44 -12.65
CA ALA A 26 9.78 -4.89 -13.27
C ALA A 26 8.89 -3.63 -13.43
N PRO A 27 8.42 -3.29 -14.64
CA PRO A 27 7.54 -2.14 -14.82
C PRO A 27 6.37 -2.26 -13.84
N LEU A 28 6.12 -1.24 -13.02
CA LEU A 28 5.02 -1.22 -12.03
C LEU A 28 3.66 -1.61 -12.66
N TRP A 29 3.53 -1.46 -13.98
CA TRP A 29 2.41 -1.90 -14.82
C TRP A 29 2.13 -3.42 -14.79
N ARG A 30 3.14 -4.25 -14.49
CA ARG A 30 3.04 -5.72 -14.38
C ARG A 30 3.07 -6.22 -12.93
N ALA A 31 3.28 -5.32 -11.97
CA ALA A 31 3.29 -5.68 -10.56
C ALA A 31 1.87 -5.98 -10.07
N SER A 32 1.76 -6.85 -9.05
CA SER A 32 0.48 -7.02 -8.35
C SER A 32 0.14 -5.75 -7.56
N ALA A 33 -1.15 -5.54 -7.28
CA ALA A 33 -1.64 -4.46 -6.41
C ALA A 33 -0.84 -4.34 -5.10
N ALA A 34 -0.54 -5.47 -4.45
CA ALA A 34 0.26 -5.52 -3.23
C ALA A 34 1.70 -5.06 -3.43
N GLN A 35 2.37 -5.51 -4.51
CA GLN A 35 3.74 -5.08 -4.82
C GLN A 35 3.82 -3.59 -5.11
N ALA A 36 2.84 -3.06 -5.85
CA ALA A 36 2.74 -1.62 -6.09
C ALA A 36 2.58 -0.86 -4.78
N ALA A 37 1.63 -1.25 -3.92
CA ALA A 37 1.41 -0.58 -2.64
C ALA A 37 2.67 -0.58 -1.74
N TRP A 38 3.41 -1.69 -1.67
CA TRP A 38 4.70 -1.74 -0.97
C TRP A 38 5.77 -0.84 -1.59
N ALA A 39 5.84 -0.80 -2.93
CA ALA A 39 6.77 0.11 -3.61
C ALA A 39 6.42 1.58 -3.29
N PHE A 40 5.15 1.96 -3.33
CA PHE A 40 4.70 3.31 -2.99
C PHE A 40 4.96 3.66 -1.51
N ALA A 41 4.74 2.73 -0.59
CA ALA A 41 5.11 2.91 0.82
C ALA A 41 6.63 3.11 0.99
N ALA A 42 7.44 2.32 0.28
CA ALA A 42 8.89 2.47 0.28
C ALA A 42 9.33 3.83 -0.28
N TRP A 43 8.67 4.31 -1.35
CA TRP A 43 8.89 5.65 -1.90
C TRP A 43 8.54 6.76 -0.91
N ALA A 44 7.43 6.64 -0.18
CA ALA A 44 7.10 7.61 0.86
C ALA A 44 8.13 7.63 1.98
N VAL A 45 8.62 6.47 2.44
CA VAL A 45 9.74 6.39 3.38
C VAL A 45 10.99 7.05 2.80
N ALA A 46 11.31 6.78 1.53
CA ALA A 46 12.46 7.35 0.85
C ALA A 46 12.39 8.89 0.71
N LEU A 47 11.19 9.48 0.69
CA LEU A 47 11.01 10.94 0.73
C LEU A 47 11.10 11.50 2.16
N LEU A 48 10.63 10.74 3.15
CA LEU A 48 10.58 11.16 4.54
C LEU A 48 11.95 11.11 5.23
N VAL A 49 12.76 10.10 4.94
CA VAL A 49 14.09 9.95 5.54
C VAL A 49 14.99 11.16 5.25
N PRO A 50 15.14 11.64 4.00
CA PRO A 50 15.92 12.84 3.71
C PRO A 50 15.35 14.10 4.36
N TRP A 51 14.03 14.26 4.38
CA TRP A 51 13.38 15.41 5.02
C TRP A 51 13.65 15.44 6.53
N TRP A 52 13.54 14.29 7.19
CA TRP A 52 13.85 14.14 8.61
C TRP A 52 15.34 14.37 8.89
N ALA A 53 16.22 13.77 8.08
CA ALA A 53 17.66 13.96 8.20
C ALA A 53 18.06 15.42 8.03
N ALA A 54 17.50 16.11 7.03
CA ALA A 54 17.72 17.55 6.84
C ALA A 54 17.23 18.37 8.04
N SER A 55 16.06 18.02 8.60
CA SER A 55 15.51 18.69 9.78
C SER A 55 16.41 18.51 11.01
N ALA A 56 16.89 17.29 11.26
CA ALA A 56 17.81 17.00 12.36
C ALA A 56 19.18 17.66 12.16
N LEU A 57 19.69 17.67 10.93
CA LEU A 57 20.97 18.28 10.59
C LEU A 57 20.93 19.80 10.79
N ALA A 58 19.86 20.47 10.36
CA ALA A 58 19.73 21.91 10.57
C ALA A 58 19.67 22.25 12.07
N GLN A 59 18.97 21.45 12.88
CA GLN A 59 18.99 21.63 14.34
C GLN A 59 20.38 21.44 14.94
N ALA A 60 21.14 20.44 14.47
CA ALA A 60 22.51 20.19 14.95
C ALA A 60 23.47 21.35 14.62
N TYR A 61 23.25 22.08 13.53
CA TYR A 61 24.02 23.26 13.14
C TYR A 61 23.45 24.58 13.69
N GLY A 62 22.40 24.55 14.51
CA GLY A 62 21.76 25.75 15.04
C GLY A 62 21.06 26.60 13.97
N LEU A 63 20.73 26.01 12.81
CA LEU A 63 19.97 26.68 11.77
C LEU A 63 18.50 26.74 12.18
N GLU A 64 17.94 27.95 12.23
CA GLU A 64 16.51 28.14 12.44
C GLU A 64 15.74 27.67 11.20
N LEU A 65 15.25 26.43 11.25
CA LEU A 65 14.26 25.95 10.29
C LEU A 65 12.98 26.77 10.47
N ARG A 66 12.58 27.47 9.41
CA ARG A 66 11.29 28.12 9.39
C ARG A 66 10.20 27.05 9.34
N TRP A 67 9.32 27.08 10.33
CA TRP A 67 8.17 26.20 10.43
C TRP A 67 6.91 27.05 10.30
N ALA A 68 6.11 26.77 9.27
CA ALA A 68 4.78 27.37 9.13
C ALA A 68 3.74 26.68 10.03
N VAL A 69 4.04 25.45 10.46
CA VAL A 69 3.22 24.63 11.35
C VAL A 69 4.08 24.14 12.51
N GLN A 70 3.52 24.07 13.72
CA GLN A 70 4.24 23.62 14.91
C GLN A 70 4.95 22.26 14.67
N PRO A 71 6.24 22.10 15.02
CA PRO A 71 7.01 20.90 14.68
C PRO A 71 6.40 19.58 15.16
N SER A 72 5.83 19.55 16.37
CA SER A 72 5.14 18.38 16.90
C SER A 72 3.92 17.99 16.06
N LEU A 73 3.13 18.98 15.63
CA LEU A 73 1.99 18.78 14.75
C LEU A 73 2.44 18.32 13.35
N SER A 74 3.53 18.88 12.82
CA SER A 74 4.13 18.48 11.54
C SER A 74 4.45 16.99 11.51
N VAL A 75 5.07 16.45 12.57
CA VAL A 75 5.38 15.02 12.68
C VAL A 75 4.10 14.18 12.73
N ALA A 76 3.11 14.60 13.52
CA ALA A 76 1.83 13.91 13.62
C ALA A 76 1.10 13.86 12.26
N LEU A 77 1.04 14.99 11.54
CA LEU A 77 0.40 15.07 10.23
C LEU A 77 1.09 14.19 9.19
N VAL A 78 2.42 14.23 9.16
CA VAL A 78 3.22 13.38 8.26
C VAL A 78 3.01 11.89 8.58
N GLY A 79 3.01 11.52 9.86
CA GLY A 79 2.77 10.14 10.28
C GLY A 79 1.37 9.65 9.90
N VAL A 80 0.34 10.39 10.31
CA VAL A 80 -1.08 9.99 10.16
C VAL A 80 -1.58 10.06 8.73
N PHE A 81 -1.17 11.08 7.97
CA PHE A 81 -1.71 11.31 6.62
C PHE A 81 -0.71 11.03 5.49
N GLY A 82 0.59 10.99 5.79
CA GLY A 82 1.61 10.63 4.81
C GLY A 82 1.93 9.14 4.82
N LEU A 83 2.35 8.62 5.96
CA LEU A 83 2.89 7.26 6.07
C LEU A 83 1.81 6.21 6.32
N LEU A 84 0.94 6.43 7.32
CA LEU A 84 -0.06 5.47 7.75
C LEU A 84 -1.00 5.02 6.62
N PRO A 85 -1.53 5.91 5.75
CA PRO A 85 -2.46 5.50 4.70
C PRO A 85 -1.81 4.55 3.67
N LEU A 86 -0.54 4.78 3.35
CA LEU A 86 0.21 3.94 2.43
C LEU A 86 0.53 2.57 3.05
N VAL A 87 0.91 2.54 4.33
CA VAL A 87 1.14 1.30 5.06
C VAL A 87 -0.15 0.51 5.21
N VAL A 88 -1.23 1.15 5.63
CA VAL A 88 -2.56 0.51 5.76
C VAL A 88 -3.02 -0.02 4.41
N SER A 89 -2.87 0.74 3.32
CA SER A 89 -3.21 0.27 1.97
C SER A 89 -2.36 -0.94 1.57
N ALA A 90 -1.05 -0.90 1.84
CA ALA A 90 -0.15 -2.02 1.52
C ALA A 90 -0.50 -3.29 2.33
N VAL A 91 -0.78 -3.14 3.63
CA VAL A 91 -1.20 -4.24 4.50
C VAL A 91 -2.56 -4.78 4.07
N ALA A 92 -3.54 -3.91 3.82
CA ALA A 92 -4.87 -4.30 3.37
C ALA A 92 -4.78 -5.10 2.07
N LEU A 93 -3.98 -4.66 1.09
CA LEU A 93 -3.86 -5.35 -0.20
C LEU A 93 -3.01 -6.62 -0.14
N ALA A 94 -2.03 -6.69 0.75
CA ALA A 94 -1.11 -7.84 0.83
C ALA A 94 -1.59 -8.95 1.78
N VAL A 95 -2.23 -8.55 2.89
CA VAL A 95 -2.54 -9.43 4.01
C VAL A 95 -4.01 -9.76 4.05
N LEU A 96 -4.91 -8.77 3.96
CA LEU A 96 -6.35 -8.95 4.18
C LEU A 96 -6.99 -10.05 3.31
N PRO A 97 -6.66 -10.20 2.01
CA PRO A 97 -7.22 -11.27 1.18
C PRO A 97 -6.95 -12.66 1.76
N ARG A 98 -5.76 -12.89 2.34
CA ARG A 98 -5.32 -14.21 2.83
C ARG A 98 -6.14 -14.72 4.02
N TRP A 99 -6.80 -13.83 4.74
CA TRP A 99 -7.55 -14.15 5.95
C TRP A 99 -9.06 -14.13 5.75
N THR A 100 -9.54 -13.45 4.71
CA THR A 100 -10.97 -13.14 4.55
C THR A 100 -11.62 -13.77 3.33
N GLN A 101 -10.84 -14.26 2.35
CA GLN A 101 -11.39 -14.70 1.07
C GLN A 101 -11.24 -16.22 0.83
N PRO A 102 -12.30 -16.89 0.33
CA PRO A 102 -12.21 -18.24 -0.22
C PRO A 102 -11.19 -18.31 -1.38
N SER A 103 -10.58 -19.47 -1.61
CA SER A 103 -9.44 -19.62 -2.54
C SER A 103 -9.69 -19.12 -3.97
N ALA A 104 -10.94 -19.15 -4.46
CA ALA A 104 -11.31 -18.64 -5.78
C ALA A 104 -11.38 -17.11 -5.85
N GLU A 105 -11.74 -16.46 -4.75
CA GLU A 105 -11.86 -15.00 -4.65
C GLU A 105 -10.49 -14.37 -4.37
N LEU A 106 -9.65 -15.07 -3.61
CA LEU A 106 -8.22 -14.79 -3.45
C LEU A 106 -7.48 -14.70 -4.80
N ALA A 107 -7.87 -15.53 -5.78
CA ALA A 107 -7.30 -15.50 -7.13
C ALA A 107 -7.74 -14.26 -7.93
N ARG A 108 -8.93 -13.69 -7.66
CA ARG A 108 -9.40 -12.44 -8.27
C ARG A 108 -8.72 -11.21 -7.66
N THR A 109 -8.62 -11.13 -6.34
CA THR A 109 -7.89 -10.02 -5.68
C THR A 109 -6.39 -10.07 -5.97
N ALA A 110 -5.79 -11.26 -6.05
CA ALA A 110 -4.41 -11.41 -6.49
C ALA A 110 -4.18 -10.96 -7.95
N SER A 111 -5.22 -10.96 -8.78
CA SER A 111 -5.17 -10.53 -10.18
C SER A 111 -5.62 -9.07 -10.40
N LEU A 112 -5.95 -8.31 -9.34
CA LEU A 112 -6.17 -6.87 -9.45
C LEU A 112 -4.90 -6.20 -10.03
N PRO A 113 -4.98 -5.63 -11.24
CA PRO A 113 -3.81 -5.07 -11.87
C PRO A 113 -3.44 -3.77 -11.14
N ALA A 114 -2.14 -3.55 -10.88
CA ALA A 114 -1.65 -2.36 -10.18
C ALA A 114 -2.15 -1.04 -10.79
N ARG A 115 -2.45 -1.02 -12.09
CA ARG A 115 -3.06 0.14 -12.79
C ARG A 115 -4.37 0.60 -12.16
N ALA A 116 -5.16 -0.31 -11.58
CA ALA A 116 -6.42 0.04 -10.92
C ALA A 116 -6.19 0.89 -9.66
N LEU A 117 -5.02 0.74 -9.03
CA LEU A 117 -4.62 1.48 -7.83
C LEU A 117 -3.61 2.60 -8.12
N ALA A 118 -3.19 2.75 -9.37
CA ALA A 118 -2.21 3.77 -9.73
C ALA A 118 -2.71 5.17 -9.33
N THR A 119 -3.91 5.56 -9.76
CA THR A 119 -4.47 6.88 -9.44
C THR A 119 -4.51 7.18 -7.94
N PRO A 120 -5.11 6.35 -7.07
CA PRO A 120 -5.14 6.64 -5.65
C PRO A 120 -3.74 6.65 -5.00
N LEU A 121 -2.85 5.74 -5.39
CA LEU A 121 -1.49 5.69 -4.85
C LEU A 121 -0.65 6.91 -5.29
N TYR A 122 -0.83 7.38 -6.53
CA TYR A 122 -0.19 8.61 -7.01
C TYR A 122 -0.72 9.84 -6.28
N LEU A 123 -2.02 9.92 -5.98
CA LEU A 123 -2.56 11.02 -5.16
C LEU A 123 -1.94 11.02 -3.77
N MET A 124 -1.88 9.87 -3.10
CA MET A 124 -1.20 9.76 -1.80
C MET A 124 0.26 10.21 -1.87
N LEU A 125 1.00 9.73 -2.88
CA LEU A 125 2.41 10.06 -3.04
C LEU A 125 2.65 11.52 -3.41
N ALA A 126 1.77 12.12 -4.23
CA ALA A 126 1.87 13.53 -4.64
C ALA A 126 1.45 14.51 -3.53
N GLY A 127 0.53 14.09 -2.65
CA GLY A 127 0.16 14.87 -1.48
C GLY A 127 1.34 15.05 -0.51
N LEU A 128 2.18 14.01 -0.36
CA LEU A 128 3.31 14.00 0.57
C LEU A 128 4.32 15.15 0.37
N PRO A 129 4.91 15.40 -0.82
CA PRO A 129 5.83 16.51 -1.03
C PRO A 129 5.14 17.88 -0.84
N LEU A 130 3.84 18.00 -1.18
CA LEU A 130 3.07 19.21 -0.86
C LEU A 130 2.98 19.42 0.64
N VAL A 131 2.69 18.37 1.42
CA VAL A 131 2.68 18.46 2.89
C VAL A 131 4.05 18.94 3.39
N LEU A 132 5.13 18.25 3.00
CA LEU A 132 6.48 18.58 3.47
C LEU A 132 6.87 20.03 3.14
N LEU A 133 6.60 20.49 1.92
CA LEU A 133 6.86 21.87 1.52
C LEU A 133 5.99 22.86 2.31
N GLY A 134 4.71 22.55 2.48
CA GLY A 134 3.76 23.41 3.18
C GLY A 134 4.06 23.57 4.66
N LEU A 135 4.56 22.53 5.33
CA LEU A 135 4.93 22.59 6.75
C LEU A 135 6.03 23.61 7.03
N HIS A 136 6.89 23.89 6.04
CA HIS A 136 7.94 24.91 6.14
C HIS A 136 7.54 26.27 5.57
N GLN A 137 6.72 26.30 4.51
CA GLN A 137 6.43 27.53 3.75
C GLN A 137 5.06 28.12 4.06
N HIS A 138 3.99 27.30 4.07
CA HIS A 138 2.62 27.79 4.14
C HIS A 138 1.63 26.70 4.60
N ALA A 139 0.92 26.94 5.71
CA ALA A 139 -0.03 25.98 6.28
C ALA A 139 -1.15 25.55 5.30
N ALA A 140 -1.65 26.49 4.47
CA ALA A 140 -2.64 26.16 3.44
C ALA A 140 -2.11 25.14 2.41
N LEU A 141 -0.83 25.23 2.04
CA LEU A 141 -0.23 24.29 1.09
C LEU A 141 -0.07 22.90 1.73
N ALA A 142 0.23 22.85 3.03
CA ALA A 142 0.19 21.60 3.78
C ALA A 142 -1.22 20.99 3.81
N ALA A 143 -2.25 21.81 4.07
CA ALA A 143 -3.64 21.36 4.07
C ALA A 143 -4.08 20.81 2.71
N VAL A 144 -3.67 21.44 1.59
CA VAL A 144 -3.92 20.91 0.24
C VAL A 144 -3.23 19.56 0.05
N GLY A 145 -1.97 19.42 0.46
CA GLY A 145 -1.26 18.14 0.39
C GLY A 145 -1.98 17.03 1.17
N LEU A 146 -2.47 17.34 2.37
CA LEU A 146 -3.26 16.41 3.20
C LEU A 146 -4.57 16.04 2.51
N ALA A 147 -5.28 17.00 1.93
CA ALA A 147 -6.54 16.76 1.22
C ALA A 147 -6.34 15.86 -0.01
N VAL A 148 -5.26 16.07 -0.77
CA VAL A 148 -4.89 15.22 -1.90
C VAL A 148 -4.58 13.79 -1.44
N GLY A 149 -3.82 13.63 -0.35
CA GLY A 149 -3.54 12.31 0.22
C GLY A 149 -4.80 11.60 0.72
N ALA A 150 -5.68 12.34 1.41
CA ALA A 150 -6.96 11.83 1.90
C ALA A 150 -7.90 11.43 0.76
N ALA A 151 -7.94 12.18 -0.34
CA ALA A 151 -8.70 11.81 -1.54
C ALA A 151 -8.19 10.50 -2.15
N GLY A 152 -6.87 10.32 -2.22
CA GLY A 152 -6.26 9.05 -2.61
C GLY A 152 -6.73 7.88 -1.74
N LEU A 153 -6.74 8.06 -0.41
CA LEU A 153 -7.23 7.05 0.55
C LEU A 153 -8.71 6.74 0.39
N ALA A 154 -9.55 7.77 0.23
CA ALA A 154 -10.98 7.59 0.02
C ALA A 154 -11.27 6.78 -1.25
N LEU A 155 -10.48 6.98 -2.31
CA LEU A 155 -10.60 6.21 -3.56
C LEU A 155 -10.16 4.75 -3.40
N VAL A 156 -9.19 4.44 -2.53
CA VAL A 156 -8.87 3.05 -2.18
C VAL A 156 -10.03 2.43 -1.40
N ALA A 157 -10.49 3.08 -0.34
CA ALA A 157 -11.53 2.57 0.55
C ALA A 157 -12.92 2.44 -0.12
N GLY A 158 -13.24 3.32 -1.07
CA GLY A 158 -14.51 3.31 -1.81
C GLY A 158 -14.62 2.18 -2.83
N ARG A 159 -13.49 1.58 -3.23
CA ARG A 159 -13.47 0.53 -4.25
C ARG A 159 -14.11 -0.78 -3.78
N ASP A 160 -14.06 -1.07 -2.49
CA ASP A 160 -14.62 -2.29 -1.90
C ASP A 160 -16.16 -2.25 -1.80
N ARG A 161 -16.80 -1.09 -2.06
CA ARG A 161 -18.25 -0.90 -1.92
C ARG A 161 -19.04 -1.05 -3.24
N VAL A 162 -18.38 -1.26 -4.38
CA VAL A 162 -19.02 -1.19 -5.72
C VAL A 162 -19.47 -2.56 -6.26
N SER A 163 -19.45 -3.65 -5.49
CA SER A 163 -20.11 -4.90 -5.89
C SER A 163 -21.08 -5.43 -4.84
N PRO A 164 -22.37 -5.09 -5.00
CA PRO A 164 -23.41 -6.08 -4.87
C PRO A 164 -24.37 -5.96 -6.07
N ASP A 165 -23.91 -6.32 -7.26
CA ASP A 165 -24.85 -6.72 -8.31
C ASP A 165 -25.18 -8.19 -8.06
N LEU A 166 -26.09 -8.39 -7.10
CA LEU A 166 -26.80 -9.65 -6.93
C LEU A 166 -27.60 -9.83 -8.22
N GLY A 167 -27.03 -10.63 -9.13
CA GLY A 167 -27.70 -11.05 -10.34
C GLY A 167 -29.12 -11.45 -10.00
N SER A 168 -30.07 -10.63 -10.46
CA SER A 168 -31.46 -11.01 -10.58
C SER A 168 -31.50 -12.21 -11.51
N GLU A 169 -31.50 -13.41 -10.95
CA GLU A 169 -31.88 -14.61 -11.69
C GLU A 169 -33.26 -14.36 -12.30
N PRO A 170 -33.41 -14.40 -13.63
CA PRO A 170 -34.73 -14.41 -14.23
C PRO A 170 -35.39 -15.72 -13.79
N GLY A 171 -36.39 -15.61 -12.90
CA GLY A 171 -37.19 -16.73 -12.45
C GLY A 171 -37.75 -17.51 -13.66
N PRO A 172 -37.83 -18.85 -13.58
CA PRO A 172 -38.24 -19.66 -14.71
C PRO A 172 -39.62 -19.23 -15.18
N ALA A 173 -39.69 -18.82 -16.45
CA ALA A 173 -40.95 -18.62 -17.14
C ALA A 173 -41.72 -19.94 -17.09
N LEU A 174 -42.78 -19.97 -16.29
CA LEU A 174 -43.81 -20.99 -16.35
C LEU A 174 -44.47 -20.87 -17.74
N LEU A 175 -43.99 -21.69 -18.67
CA LEU A 175 -44.72 -22.00 -19.90
C LEU A 175 -45.95 -22.80 -19.51
N GLY A 176 -47.11 -22.30 -19.92
CA GLY A 176 -48.40 -22.99 -19.84
C GLY A 176 -48.56 -24.10 -20.86
#